data_AF-A0A2P5EZB7-F1
#
_entry.id   AF-A0A2P5EZB7-F1
#
_cell.length_a   1.000
_cell.length_b   1.000
_cell.length_c   1.000
_cell.angle_alpha   90.00
_cell.angle_beta   90.00
_cell.angle_gamma   90.00
#
_symmetry.space_group_name_H-M   'P 1'
#
loop_
_entity.id
_entity.type
_entity.pdbx_description
1 polymer ?
#
loop_
_entity_poly.entity_id
_entity_poly.type
_entity_poly.pdbx_seq_one_letter_code
_entity_poly.pdbx_strand_id
1 'polypeptide(L)'
;MTLLVKPRYSDFFARGLIPRHHYWPVKDDDKCRSIKHAVDWGNSHQKEAQEIGKTASKFIQEELKMEYVYDFMLHLLNEYAKLLQYEPTIPPKATELCPEAMACPANGLMREFMMQSMVKSPADHSPCTMPPPYGPASLYSFLQKKINTIKEVELWENQDKKP
;
A
#
# COMPACT_ATOMS: atom_id res chain seq x y z
N MET A 1 4.60 -17.76 -0.28
CA MET A 1 3.42 -17.08 -0.85
C MET A 1 2.82 -16.13 0.17
N THR A 2 2.45 -14.92 -0.23
CA THR A 2 1.75 -13.93 0.60
C THR A 2 0.24 -14.09 0.42
N LEU A 3 -0.52 -14.21 1.50
CA LEU A 3 -1.99 -14.27 1.47
C LEU A 3 -2.56 -12.91 1.85
N LEU A 4 -3.55 -12.42 1.10
CA LEU A 4 -4.27 -11.19 1.45
C LEU A 4 -5.77 -11.47 1.52
N VAL A 5 -6.31 -11.44 2.73
CA VAL A 5 -7.76 -11.46 2.96
C VAL A 5 -8.35 -10.19 2.39
N LYS A 6 -9.44 -10.30 1.63
CA LYS A 6 -10.15 -9.20 0.99
C LYS A 6 -10.32 -8.04 1.98
N PRO A 7 -9.58 -6.93 1.79
CA PRO A 7 -9.54 -5.88 2.79
C PRO A 7 -10.86 -5.10 2.80
N ARG A 8 -11.33 -4.74 4.00
CA ARG A 8 -12.43 -3.77 4.18
C ARG A 8 -11.94 -2.32 4.12
N TYR A 9 -10.68 -2.12 4.51
CA TYR A 9 -9.99 -0.83 4.53
C TYR A 9 -8.70 -0.93 3.70
N SER A 10 -8.40 0.07 2.89
CA SER A 10 -7.23 0.08 2.01
C SER A 10 -6.22 1.13 2.44
N ASP A 11 -4.96 0.73 2.57
CA ASP A 11 -3.85 1.67 2.66
C ASP A 11 -3.53 2.31 1.30
N PHE A 12 -2.74 3.39 1.32
CA PHE A 12 -2.38 4.14 0.12
C PHE A 12 -1.67 3.26 -0.93
N PHE A 13 -0.80 2.35 -0.50
CA PHE A 13 -0.04 1.43 -1.37
C PHE A 13 -0.84 0.19 -1.80
N ALA A 14 -1.92 -0.17 -1.10
CA ALA A 14 -2.68 -1.39 -1.36
C ALA A 14 -3.25 -1.43 -2.80
N ARG A 15 -3.50 -0.26 -3.40
CA ARG A 15 -3.95 -0.13 -4.79
C ARG A 15 -2.92 -0.59 -5.81
N GLY A 16 -1.63 -0.51 -5.48
CA GLY A 16 -0.51 -1.01 -6.29
C GLY A 16 -0.35 -2.54 -6.27
N LEU A 17 -0.92 -3.23 -5.28
CA LEU A 17 -0.83 -4.69 -5.17
C LEU A 17 -1.69 -5.38 -6.23
N ILE A 18 -1.15 -6.42 -6.88
CA ILE A 18 -1.77 -7.13 -8.00
C ILE A 18 -2.03 -8.58 -7.56
N PRO A 19 -3.28 -9.08 -7.64
CA PRO A 19 -3.60 -10.46 -7.31
C PRO A 19 -2.80 -11.44 -8.18
N ARG A 20 -2.41 -12.58 -7.62
CA ARG A 20 -1.55 -13.62 -8.21
C ARG A 20 -0.16 -13.19 -8.66
N HIS A 21 0.22 -11.92 -8.45
CA HIS A 21 1.58 -11.42 -8.70
C HIS A 21 2.24 -11.00 -7.38
N HIS A 22 1.57 -10.15 -6.60
CA HIS A 22 2.04 -9.70 -5.29
C HIS A 22 1.42 -10.50 -4.13
N TYR A 23 0.26 -11.13 -4.33
CA TYR A 23 -0.41 -11.88 -3.26
C TYR A 23 -1.43 -12.87 -3.83
N TRP A 24 -1.83 -13.85 -3.03
CA TRP A 24 -2.98 -14.70 -3.30
C TRP A 24 -4.23 -14.14 -2.60
N PRO A 25 -5.33 -13.86 -3.34
CA PRO A 25 -6.55 -13.30 -2.74
C PRO A 25 -7.27 -14.34 -1.89
N VAL A 26 -7.74 -13.94 -0.72
CA VAL A 26 -8.52 -14.78 0.20
C VAL A 26 -9.87 -14.12 0.48
N LYS A 27 -10.96 -14.89 0.45
CA LYS A 27 -12.32 -14.40 0.75
C LYS A 27 -12.48 -13.95 2.21
N ASP A 28 -13.29 -12.90 2.46
CA ASP A 28 -13.59 -12.42 3.82
C ASP A 28 -14.74 -13.19 4.49
N ASP A 29 -15.70 -13.70 3.73
CA ASP A 29 -16.86 -14.44 4.20
C ASP A 29 -16.56 -15.93 4.46
N ASP A 30 -15.72 -16.56 3.64
CA ASP A 30 -15.38 -17.98 3.70
C ASP A 30 -13.87 -18.24 3.88
N LYS A 31 -13.26 -17.54 4.85
CA LYS A 31 -11.80 -17.48 5.06
C LYS A 31 -11.15 -18.86 5.17
N CYS A 32 -11.67 -19.75 6.01
CA CYS A 32 -11.00 -21.03 6.30
C CYS A 32 -10.86 -21.91 5.05
N ARG A 33 -11.91 -22.01 4.23
CA ARG A 33 -11.85 -22.78 2.98
C ARG A 33 -10.96 -22.10 1.94
N SER A 34 -11.06 -20.78 1.80
CA SER A 34 -10.23 -20.02 0.86
C SER A 34 -8.73 -20.12 1.22
N ILE A 35 -8.38 -20.03 2.51
CA ILE A 35 -7.00 -20.25 2.99
C ILE A 35 -6.56 -21.69 2.73
N LYS A 36 -7.40 -22.69 3.02
CA LYS A 36 -7.07 -24.09 2.76
C LYS A 36 -6.76 -24.32 1.28
N HIS A 37 -7.62 -23.83 0.38
CA HIS A 37 -7.40 -23.94 -1.06
C HIS A 37 -6.11 -23.23 -1.48
N ALA A 38 -5.84 -22.03 -0.98
CA ALA A 38 -4.58 -21.33 -1.25
C ALA A 38 -3.35 -22.14 -0.82
N VAL A 39 -3.40 -22.79 0.35
CA VAL A 39 -2.32 -23.64 0.85
C VAL A 39 -2.15 -24.89 -0.02
N ASP A 40 -3.24 -25.59 -0.35
CA ASP A 40 -3.21 -26.78 -1.20
C ASP A 40 -2.68 -26.45 -2.61
N TRP A 41 -3.13 -25.33 -3.18
CA TRP A 41 -2.61 -24.80 -4.44
C TRP A 41 -1.11 -24.46 -4.35
N GLY A 42 -0.69 -23.75 -3.30
CA GLY A 42 0.71 -23.38 -3.12
C GLY A 42 1.64 -24.57 -2.90
N ASN A 43 1.16 -25.63 -2.25
CA ASN A 43 1.90 -26.88 -2.06
C ASN A 43 2.10 -27.65 -3.38
N SER A 44 1.13 -27.56 -4.31
CA SER A 44 1.22 -28.17 -5.64
C SER A 44 1.94 -27.29 -6.68
N HIS A 45 2.01 -25.97 -6.46
CA HIS A 45 2.62 -24.97 -7.35
C HIS A 45 3.74 -24.21 -6.64
N GLN A 46 4.74 -24.94 -6.15
CA GLN A 46 5.76 -24.39 -5.26
C GLN A 46 6.57 -23.25 -5.88
N LYS A 47 6.88 -23.33 -7.18
CA LYS A 47 7.66 -22.30 -7.88
C LYS A 47 6.88 -20.99 -7.97
N GLU A 48 5.63 -21.08 -8.41
CA GLU A 48 4.72 -19.94 -8.53
C GLU A 48 4.41 -19.32 -7.17
N ALA A 49 4.17 -20.15 -6.15
CA ALA A 49 3.99 -19.72 -4.77
C ALA A 49 5.22 -18.99 -4.20
N GLN A 50 6.43 -19.41 -4.61
CA GLN A 50 7.68 -18.74 -4.27
C GLN A 50 7.83 -17.41 -5.02
N GLU A 51 7.52 -17.37 -6.31
CA GLU A 51 7.57 -16.15 -7.12
C GLU A 51 6.61 -15.07 -6.61
N ILE A 52 5.39 -15.43 -6.23
CA ILE A 52 4.45 -14.50 -5.58
C ILE A 52 5.09 -13.90 -4.31
N GLY A 53 5.68 -14.74 -3.47
CA GLY A 53 6.34 -14.29 -2.24
C GLY A 53 7.53 -13.35 -2.51
N LYS A 54 8.38 -13.70 -3.47
CA LYS A 54 9.54 -12.88 -3.87
C LYS A 54 9.10 -11.52 -4.43
N THR A 55 8.10 -11.51 -5.31
CA THR A 55 7.60 -10.28 -5.94
C THR A 55 6.93 -9.38 -4.90
N ALA A 56 6.18 -9.95 -3.94
CA ALA A 56 5.62 -9.22 -2.82
C ALA A 56 6.71 -8.53 -1.98
N SER A 57 7.74 -9.28 -1.57
CA SER A 57 8.84 -8.74 -0.78
C SER A 57 9.60 -7.66 -1.54
N LYS A 58 9.85 -7.87 -2.85
CA LYS A 58 10.50 -6.90 -3.73
C LYS A 58 9.69 -5.60 -3.81
N PHE A 59 8.38 -5.69 -4.00
CA PHE A 59 7.50 -4.51 -4.01
C PHE A 59 7.62 -3.70 -2.72
N ILE A 60 7.57 -4.33 -1.55
CA ILE A 60 7.70 -3.60 -0.28
C ILE A 60 9.10 -2.97 -0.12
N GLN A 61 10.15 -3.69 -0.51
CA GLN A 61 11.53 -3.21 -0.39
C GLN A 61 11.88 -2.08 -1.36
N GLU A 62 11.31 -2.11 -2.56
CA GLU A 62 11.67 -1.19 -3.64
C GLU A 62 10.66 -0.06 -3.81
N GLU A 63 9.36 -0.35 -3.74
CA GLU A 63 8.27 0.59 -4.04
C GLU A 63 7.63 1.22 -2.78
N LEU A 64 7.96 0.71 -1.58
CA LEU A 64 7.47 1.24 -0.30
C LEU A 64 8.60 1.71 0.62
N LYS A 65 9.66 2.27 0.02
CA LYS A 65 10.74 2.92 0.76
C LYS A 65 10.26 4.21 1.42
N MET A 66 10.89 4.59 2.52
CA MET A 66 10.55 5.83 3.23
C MET A 66 10.65 7.08 2.36
N GLU A 67 11.59 7.13 1.41
CA GLU A 67 11.68 8.19 0.40
C GLU A 67 10.37 8.36 -0.38
N TYR A 68 9.80 7.27 -0.91
CA TYR A 68 8.54 7.29 -1.64
C TYR A 68 7.32 7.54 -0.76
N VAL A 69 7.37 7.15 0.52
CA VAL A 69 6.31 7.49 1.48
C VAL A 69 6.26 9.00 1.71
N TYR A 70 7.41 9.64 1.95
CA TYR A 70 7.47 11.09 2.13
C TYR A 70 7.10 11.85 0.86
N ASP A 71 7.58 11.40 -0.30
CA ASP A 71 7.22 11.99 -1.60
C ASP A 71 5.71 11.89 -1.86
N PHE A 72 5.10 10.74 -1.56
CA PHE A 72 3.65 10.56 -1.67
C PHE A 72 2.88 11.52 -0.75
N MET A 73 3.28 11.65 0.51
CA MET A 73 2.64 12.55 1.47
C MET A 73 2.75 14.01 1.04
N LEU A 74 3.93 14.44 0.62
CA LEU A 74 4.17 15.80 0.13
C LEU A 74 3.34 16.08 -1.13
N HIS A 75 3.34 15.15 -2.09
CA HIS A 75 2.53 15.27 -3.30
C HIS A 75 1.03 15.39 -2.98
N LEU A 76 0.53 14.53 -2.10
CA LEU A 76 -0.88 14.56 -1.67
C LEU A 76 -1.28 15.90 -1.06
N LEU A 77 -0.46 16.43 -0.14
CA LEU A 77 -0.73 17.72 0.51
C LEU A 77 -0.67 18.87 -0.50
N ASN A 78 0.29 18.84 -1.44
CA ASN A 78 0.42 19.85 -2.48
C ASN A 78 -0.77 19.85 -3.46
N GLU A 79 -1.20 18.69 -3.93
CA GLU A 79 -2.38 18.61 -4.83
C GLU A 79 -3.67 18.97 -4.09
N TYR A 80 -3.82 18.57 -2.82
CA TYR A 80 -4.97 18.95 -2.01
C TYR A 80 -5.03 20.47 -1.76
N ALA A 81 -3.89 21.11 -1.50
CA ALA A 81 -3.82 22.56 -1.28
C ALA A 81 -4.32 23.36 -2.50
N LYS A 82 -4.14 22.86 -3.73
CA LYS A 82 -4.68 23.49 -4.95
C LYS A 82 -6.21 23.52 -5.01
N LEU A 83 -6.89 22.66 -4.24
CA LEU A 83 -8.35 22.60 -4.18
C LEU A 83 -8.95 23.62 -3.21
N LEU A 84 -8.12 24.29 -2.40
CA LEU A 84 -8.58 25.28 -1.44
C LEU A 84 -9.17 26.49 -2.17
N GLN A 85 -10.40 26.86 -1.79
CA GLN A 85 -11.12 28.01 -2.34
C GLN A 85 -11.03 29.25 -1.43
N TYR A 86 -10.12 29.23 -0.45
CA TYR A 86 -9.91 30.28 0.52
C TYR A 86 -8.43 30.42 0.85
N GLU A 87 -8.03 31.57 1.38
CA GLU A 87 -6.68 31.82 1.86
C GLU A 87 -6.53 31.27 3.29
N PRO A 88 -5.65 30.28 3.54
CA PRO A 88 -5.45 29.74 4.88
C PRO A 88 -4.88 30.80 5.83
N THR A 89 -5.47 30.91 7.02
CA THR A 89 -4.98 31.76 8.10
C THR A 89 -4.73 30.93 9.36
N ILE A 90 -3.78 31.36 10.20
CA ILE A 90 -3.44 30.65 11.43
C ILE A 90 -4.56 30.86 12.47
N PRO A 91 -5.22 29.80 12.96
CA PRO A 91 -6.25 29.93 13.99
C PRO A 91 -5.66 30.47 15.31
N PRO A 92 -6.39 31.32 16.07
CA PRO A 92 -5.88 31.90 17.33
C PRO A 92 -5.47 30.90 18.42
N LYS A 93 -5.95 29.66 18.34
CA LYS A 93 -5.64 28.57 19.29
C LYS A 93 -4.70 27.52 18.70
N ALA A 94 -4.13 27.77 17.52
CA ALA A 94 -3.17 26.85 16.93
C ALA A 94 -1.89 26.82 17.78
N THR A 95 -1.39 25.61 18.03
CA THR A 95 -0.08 25.40 18.64
C THR A 95 0.89 25.04 17.54
N GLU A 96 2.00 25.76 17.46
CA GLU A 96 3.07 25.43 16.51
C GLU A 96 3.69 24.08 16.89
N LEU A 97 3.85 23.21 15.88
CA LEU A 97 4.56 21.95 16.02
C LEU A 97 5.91 22.07 15.32
N CYS A 98 6.98 22.14 16.11
CA CYS A 98 8.34 21.97 15.62
C CYS A 98 8.74 20.48 15.70
N PRO A 99 9.67 19.98 14.87
CA PRO A 99 10.16 18.60 14.94
C PRO A 99 10.59 18.17 16.35
N GLU A 100 11.26 19.07 17.07
CA GLU A 100 11.70 18.86 18.44
C GLU A 100 10.51 18.73 19.40
N ALA A 101 9.49 19.57 19.22
CA ALA A 101 8.27 19.54 20.01
C ALA A 101 7.48 18.24 19.81
N MET A 102 7.53 17.63 18.61
CA MET A 102 6.94 16.32 18.34
C MET A 102 7.69 15.17 19.04
N ALA A 103 9.03 15.26 19.14
CA ALA A 103 9.85 14.25 19.80
C ALA A 103 9.84 14.37 21.34
N CYS A 104 9.63 15.57 21.89
CA CYS A 104 9.62 15.84 23.33
C CYS A 104 8.68 14.96 24.17
N PRO A 105 7.41 14.72 23.81
CA PRO A 105 6.51 13.87 24.62
C PRO A 105 6.80 12.37 24.48
N ALA A 106 7.59 11.96 23.48
CA ALA A 106 7.94 10.56 23.25
C ALA A 106 9.07 10.10 24.19
N ASN A 107 9.07 8.81 24.54
CA ASN A 107 10.09 8.20 25.39
C ASN A 107 10.68 6.94 24.75
N GLY A 108 11.86 6.54 25.20
CA GLY A 108 12.55 5.32 24.75
C GLY A 108 12.80 5.30 23.24
N LEU A 109 12.58 4.14 22.61
CA LEU A 109 12.82 3.92 21.18
C LEU A 109 12.00 4.86 20.28
N MET A 110 10.79 5.24 20.69
CA MET A 110 9.94 6.14 19.89
C MET A 110 10.62 7.51 19.73
N ARG A 111 11.16 8.04 20.83
CA ARG A 111 11.91 9.30 20.81
C ARG A 111 13.17 9.17 19.96
N GLU A 112 13.89 8.07 20.10
CA GLU A 112 15.10 7.81 19.32
C GLU A 112 14.82 7.80 17.81
N PHE A 113 13.79 7.07 17.36
CA PHE A 113 13.41 7.04 15.95
C PHE A 113 12.89 8.39 15.44
N MET A 114 12.09 9.11 16.23
CA MET A 114 11.65 10.46 15.86
C MET A 114 12.85 11.41 15.68
N MET A 115 13.81 11.40 16.60
CA MET A 115 15.01 12.23 16.51
C MET A 115 15.90 11.84 15.32
N GLN A 116 16.00 10.54 15.00
CA GLN A 116 16.71 10.05 13.82
C GLN A 116 16.03 10.45 12.51
N SER A 117 14.71 10.58 12.50
CA SER A 117 13.92 11.01 11.33
C SER A 117 13.92 12.52 11.08
N MET A 118 14.52 13.32 11.97
CA MET A 118 14.56 14.77 11.80
C MET A 118 15.37 15.15 10.55
N VAL A 119 14.76 16.01 9.73
CA VAL A 119 15.39 16.56 8.53
C VAL A 119 16.54 17.48 8.97
N LYS A 120 17.79 17.11 8.65
CA LYS A 120 18.99 17.89 9.01
C LYS A 120 19.36 18.93 7.97
N SER A 121 18.99 18.70 6.72
CA SER A 121 19.26 19.58 5.59
C SER A 121 18.17 19.41 4.54
N PRO A 122 17.92 20.42 3.70
CA PRO A 122 17.11 20.26 2.50
C PRO A 122 17.64 19.13 1.62
N ALA A 123 16.77 18.53 0.82
CA ALA A 123 17.21 17.58 -0.20
C ALA A 123 18.03 18.31 -1.27
N ASP A 124 19.17 17.72 -1.66
CA ASP A 124 20.05 18.25 -2.72
C ASP A 124 19.49 18.05 -4.13
N HIS A 125 18.38 17.32 -4.26
CA HIS A 125 17.67 17.06 -5.50
C HIS A 125 16.24 17.54 -5.41
N SER A 126 15.67 17.93 -6.56
CA SER A 126 14.24 18.26 -6.65
C SER A 126 13.40 17.03 -6.25
N PRO A 127 12.21 17.24 -5.65
CA PRO A 127 11.27 16.14 -5.38
C PRO A 127 11.06 15.28 -6.63
N CYS A 128 10.84 13.98 -6.44
CA CYS A 128 10.57 13.12 -7.59
C CYS A 128 9.30 13.58 -8.32
N THR A 129 9.33 13.57 -9.65
CA THR A 129 8.15 13.88 -10.46
C THR A 129 7.27 12.64 -10.47
N MET A 130 6.13 12.71 -9.80
CA MET A 130 5.12 11.66 -9.86
C MET A 130 4.71 11.40 -11.32
N PRO A 131 4.56 10.12 -11.72
CA PRO A 131 4.09 9.81 -13.06
C PRO A 131 2.68 10.39 -13.28
N PRO A 132 2.34 10.75 -14.52
CA PRO A 132 1.02 11.29 -14.82
C PRO A 132 -0.07 10.27 -14.44
N PRO A 133 -1.28 10.75 -14.07
CA PRO A 133 -2.38 9.85 -13.74
C PRO A 133 -2.74 8.97 -14.93
N TYR A 134 -3.24 7.76 -14.65
CA TYR A 134 -3.76 6.89 -15.68
C TYR A 134 -4.88 7.57 -16.46
N GLY A 135 -4.85 7.43 -17.79
CA GLY A 135 -6.00 7.77 -18.62
C GLY A 135 -7.21 6.89 -18.25
N PRO A 136 -8.45 7.36 -18.45
CA PRO A 136 -9.66 6.64 -18.03
C PRO A 136 -9.73 5.19 -18.55
N ALA A 137 -9.38 4.97 -19.81
CA ALA A 137 -9.42 3.64 -20.43
C ALA A 137 -8.34 2.68 -19.88
N SER A 138 -7.12 3.17 -19.64
CA SER A 138 -6.05 2.35 -19.09
C SER A 138 -6.27 2.04 -17.60
N LEU A 139 -6.85 2.99 -16.86
CA LEU A 139 -7.28 2.75 -15.49
C LEU A 139 -8.37 1.67 -15.43
N TYR A 140 -9.39 1.79 -16.28
CA TYR A 140 -10.48 0.80 -16.33
C TYR A 140 -9.97 -0.59 -16.68
N SER A 141 -9.11 -0.72 -17.70
CA SER A 141 -8.57 -2.02 -18.10
C SER A 141 -7.69 -2.64 -17.00
N PHE A 142 -6.89 -1.83 -16.30
CA PHE A 142 -6.10 -2.27 -15.15
C PHE A 142 -6.98 -2.79 -14.01
N LEU A 143 -8.02 -2.04 -13.63
CA LEU A 143 -8.95 -2.44 -12.58
C LEU A 143 -9.71 -3.72 -12.96
N GLN A 144 -10.18 -3.80 -14.21
CA GLN A 144 -10.89 -4.97 -14.71
C GLN A 144 -10.02 -6.22 -14.68
N LYS A 145 -8.74 -6.10 -15.07
CA LYS A 145 -7.77 -7.21 -14.99
C LYS A 145 -7.65 -7.71 -13.56
N LYS A 146 -7.49 -6.83 -12.57
CA LYS A 146 -7.41 -7.21 -11.15
C LYS A 146 -8.67 -7.94 -10.68
N ILE A 147 -9.85 -7.43 -11.03
CA ILE A 147 -11.14 -8.05 -10.68
C ILE A 147 -11.24 -9.45 -11.30
N ASN A 148 -10.91 -9.58 -12.59
CA ASN A 148 -10.97 -10.86 -13.29
C ASN A 148 -10.04 -11.91 -12.68
N THR A 149 -8.82 -11.53 -12.32
CA THR A 149 -7.87 -12.45 -11.65
C THR A 149 -8.40 -12.93 -10.29
N ILE A 150 -9.10 -12.09 -9.53
CA ILE A 150 -9.73 -12.51 -8.27
C ILE A 150 -10.88 -13.49 -8.56
N LYS A 151 -11.74 -13.18 -9.54
CA LYS A 151 -12.85 -14.06 -9.93
C LYS A 151 -12.37 -15.43 -10.41
N GLU A 152 -11.26 -15.51 -11.13
CA GLU A 152 -10.66 -16.79 -11.54
C GLU A 152 -10.28 -17.65 -10.33
N VAL A 153 -9.65 -17.07 -9.30
CA VAL A 153 -9.34 -17.78 -8.06
C VAL A 153 -10.61 -18.23 -7.35
N GLU A 154 -11.62 -17.37 -7.27
CA GLU A 154 -12.92 -17.73 -6.67
C GLU A 154 -13.62 -18.89 -7.42
N LEU A 155 -13.46 -18.97 -8.74
CA LEU A 155 -13.97 -20.08 -9.54
C LEU A 155 -13.23 -21.39 -9.25
N TRP A 156 -11.90 -21.36 -9.13
CA TRP A 156 -11.11 -22.54 -8.76
C TRP A 156 -11.49 -23.07 -7.38
N GLU A 157 -11.65 -22.18 -6.40
CA GLU A 157 -12.10 -22.55 -5.06
C GLU A 157 -13.49 -23.20 -5.05
N ASN A 158 -14.38 -22.77 -5.95
CA ASN A 158 -15.72 -23.34 -6.06
C ASN A 158 -15.74 -24.69 -6.78
N GLN A 159 -14.77 -24.97 -7.66
CA GLN A 159 -14.63 -26.28 -8.33
C GLN A 159 -14.09 -27.35 -7.38
N ASP A 160 -13.25 -26.96 -6.42
CA ASP A 160 -12.72 -27.85 -5.39
C ASP A 160 -13.70 -28.17 -4.26
N LYS A 161 -14.90 -27.58 -4.29
CA LYS A 161 -16.02 -28.01 -3.44
C LYS A 161 -16.46 -29.40 -3.89
N LYS A 162 -15.84 -30.45 -3.35
CA LYS A 162 -16.49 -31.76 -3.33
C LYS A 162 -17.86 -31.61 -2.62
N PRO A 163 -18.93 -32.22 -3.16
CA PRO A 163 -20.22 -32.27 -2.48
C PRO A 163 -20.11 -32.92 -1.10
#